data_AF-A0A973JNN2-F1
#
_entry.id   AF-A0A973JNN2-F1
#
_cell.length_a   1.000
_cell.length_b   1.000
_cell.length_c   1.000
_cell.angle_alpha   90.00
_cell.angle_beta   90.00
_cell.angle_gamma   90.00
#
_symmetry.space_group_name_H-M   'P 1'
#
loop_
_entity.id
_entity.type
_entity.pdbx_description
1 polymer ?
#
loop_
_entity_poly.entity_id
_entity_poly.type
_entity_poly.pdbx_seq_one_letter_code
_entity_poly.pdbx_strand_id
1 'polypeptide(L)'
;MVVYSVKYPLGNFLWFSDIALVLTVPALWYESSLLASMMAVGILLPEIFWNIGFFGRLLTGKRLSGLTDYMFDAQKPRYLRALSLFHVFLPVLLLWMIARLGYSPKALIAQTVFAWIVLPLTYVITDKEQNINGVFGPSSAQRDRLSSILYLGLLMIAFPAVVYVPTHLLLMALYP
;
A
#
# COMPACT_ATOMS: atom_id res chain seq x y z
N MET A 1 3.24 5.65 -17.99
CA MET A 1 2.41 4.43 -17.82
C MET A 1 2.71 3.34 -18.85
N VAL A 2 2.83 3.64 -20.16
CA VAL A 2 3.02 2.62 -21.23
C VAL A 2 4.35 1.82 -21.14
N VAL A 3 5.44 2.43 -20.65
CA VAL A 3 6.74 1.72 -20.53
C VAL A 3 6.74 0.67 -19.40
N TYR A 4 5.80 0.73 -18.47
CA TYR A 4 5.71 -0.21 -17.34
C TYR A 4 4.89 -1.47 -17.67
N SER A 5 3.81 -1.33 -18.44
CA SER A 5 2.90 -2.43 -18.80
C SER A 5 3.52 -3.48 -19.73
N VAL A 6 4.67 -3.17 -20.33
CA VAL A 6 5.40 -4.12 -21.21
C VAL A 6 6.31 -5.06 -20.40
N LYS A 7 6.63 -4.74 -19.14
CA LYS A 7 7.56 -5.53 -18.31
C LYS A 7 6.93 -6.18 -17.07
N TYR A 8 5.74 -5.74 -16.68
CA TYR A 8 5.02 -6.27 -15.52
C TYR A 8 3.54 -6.49 -15.84
N PRO A 9 2.94 -7.61 -15.38
CA PRO A 9 1.50 -7.85 -15.52
C PRO A 9 0.71 -6.67 -14.94
N LEU A 10 -0.45 -6.35 -15.51
CA LEU A 10 -1.32 -5.29 -15.00
C LEU A 10 -1.68 -5.48 -13.52
N GLY A 11 -1.70 -6.73 -13.05
CA GLY A 11 -1.89 -7.08 -11.64
C GLY A 11 -0.85 -6.48 -10.68
N ASN A 12 0.35 -6.14 -11.14
CA ASN A 12 1.35 -5.49 -10.28
C ASN A 12 0.88 -4.12 -9.80
N PHE A 13 0.02 -3.42 -10.54
CA PHE A 13 -0.50 -2.13 -10.10
C PHE A 13 -1.59 -2.22 -9.03
N LEU A 14 -1.94 -3.44 -8.59
CA LEU A 14 -2.90 -3.65 -7.51
C LEU A 14 -2.28 -3.53 -6.12
N TRP A 15 -0.97 -3.33 -5.98
CA TRP A 15 -0.41 -2.94 -4.69
C TRP A 15 -1.13 -1.71 -4.17
N PHE A 16 -1.55 -1.72 -2.91
CA PHE A 16 -2.24 -0.57 -2.33
C PHE A 16 -1.42 0.72 -2.41
N SER A 17 -0.09 0.62 -2.36
CA SER A 17 0.83 1.74 -2.56
C SER A 17 0.78 2.31 -3.98
N ASP A 18 0.71 1.46 -5.00
CA ASP A 18 0.59 1.88 -6.40
C ASP A 18 -0.80 2.49 -6.66
N ILE A 19 -1.85 1.88 -6.13
CA ILE A 19 -3.20 2.43 -6.18
C ILE A 19 -3.24 3.80 -5.51
N ALA A 20 -2.62 3.95 -4.35
CA ALA A 20 -2.58 5.24 -3.65
C ALA A 20 -1.80 6.30 -4.42
N LEU A 21 -0.68 5.93 -5.03
CA LEU A 21 0.06 6.82 -5.92
C LEU A 21 -0.82 7.32 -7.07
N VAL A 22 -1.58 6.43 -7.70
CA VAL A 22 -2.49 6.77 -8.81
C VAL A 22 -3.68 7.60 -8.32
N LEU A 23 -4.35 7.21 -7.24
CA LEU A 23 -5.53 7.90 -6.70
C LEU A 23 -5.21 9.24 -6.04
N THR A 24 -3.95 9.48 -5.67
CA THR A 24 -3.50 10.80 -5.21
C THR A 24 -3.58 11.85 -6.33
N VAL A 25 -3.45 11.45 -7.60
CA VAL A 25 -3.58 12.38 -8.74
C VAL A 25 -4.98 13.01 -8.81
N PRO A 26 -6.10 12.25 -8.91
CA PRO A 26 -7.43 12.85 -8.85
C PRO A 26 -7.73 13.47 -7.48
N ALA A 27 -7.14 12.97 -6.38
CA ALA A 27 -7.28 13.64 -5.08
C ALA A 27 -6.73 15.07 -5.11
N LEU A 28 -5.58 15.30 -5.76
CA LEU A 28 -5.00 16.63 -5.96
C LEU A 28 -5.83 17.45 -6.93
N TRP A 29 -6.20 16.86 -8.08
CA TRP A 29 -6.90 17.58 -9.15
C TRP A 29 -8.27 18.10 -8.71
N TYR A 30 -8.99 17.33 -7.90
CA TYR A 30 -10.30 17.69 -7.37
C TYR A 30 -10.26 18.26 -5.96
N GLU A 31 -9.06 18.44 -5.38
CA GLU A 31 -8.89 18.88 -4.00
C GLU A 31 -9.75 18.04 -3.01
N SER A 32 -9.79 16.72 -3.23
CA SER A 32 -10.69 15.82 -2.52
C SER A 32 -10.12 15.37 -1.19
N SER A 33 -10.63 15.95 -0.09
CA SER A 33 -10.29 15.52 1.28
C SER A 33 -10.59 14.05 1.52
N LEU A 34 -11.68 13.52 0.94
CA LEU A 34 -12.05 12.11 1.07
C LEU A 34 -11.03 11.18 0.42
N LEU A 35 -10.64 11.42 -0.84
CA LEU A 35 -9.66 10.56 -1.52
C LEU A 35 -8.29 10.62 -0.84
N ALA A 36 -7.84 11.80 -0.44
CA ALA A 36 -6.59 11.96 0.30
C ALA A 36 -6.64 11.20 1.64
N SER A 37 -7.74 11.33 2.39
CA SER A 37 -7.94 10.63 3.66
C SER A 37 -8.04 9.11 3.49
N MET A 38 -8.72 8.62 2.45
CA MET A 38 -8.80 7.19 2.14
C MET A 38 -7.41 6.61 1.88
N MET A 39 -6.63 7.25 1.02
CA MET A 39 -5.29 6.77 0.67
C MET A 39 -4.36 6.85 1.89
N ALA A 40 -4.42 7.92 2.68
CA ALA A 40 -3.64 8.03 3.91
C ALA A 40 -3.99 6.92 4.91
N VAL A 41 -5.28 6.67 5.16
CA VAL A 41 -5.74 5.56 6.01
C VAL A 41 -5.25 4.22 5.47
N GLY A 42 -5.25 4.05 4.14
CA GLY A 42 -4.84 2.84 3.47
C GLY A 42 -3.35 2.52 3.59
N ILE A 43 -2.49 3.53 3.45
CA ILE A 43 -1.05 3.29 3.25
C ILE A 43 -0.15 3.84 4.35
N LEU A 44 -0.57 4.80 5.19
CA LEU A 44 0.36 5.53 6.05
C LEU A 44 1.18 4.60 6.96
N LEU A 45 0.52 3.64 7.63
CA LEU A 45 1.20 2.69 8.50
C LEU A 45 2.13 1.73 7.71
N PRO A 46 1.71 1.07 6.61
CA PRO A 46 2.60 0.31 5.74
C PRO A 46 3.80 1.12 5.23
N GLU A 47 3.59 2.37 4.84
CA GLU A 47 4.65 3.25 4.34
C GLU A 47 5.65 3.60 5.43
N ILE A 48 5.20 3.88 6.66
CA ILE A 48 6.12 4.07 7.81
C ILE A 48 6.98 2.83 8.01
N PHE A 49 6.38 1.63 7.99
CA PHE A 49 7.13 0.38 8.15
C PHE A 49 8.11 0.14 7.00
N TRP A 50 7.71 0.46 5.77
CA TRP A 50 8.59 0.42 4.60
C TRP A 50 9.79 1.37 4.76
N ASN A 51 9.55 2.62 5.19
CA ASN A 51 10.59 3.64 5.39
C ASN A 51 11.57 3.22 6.50
N ILE A 52 11.08 2.68 7.62
CA ILE A 52 11.94 2.12 8.68
C ILE A 52 12.83 1.01 8.12
N GLY A 53 12.27 0.10 7.32
CA GLY A 53 13.03 -0.97 6.67
C GLY A 53 14.09 -0.44 5.70
N PHE A 54 13.72 0.55 4.88
CA PHE A 54 14.58 1.12 3.84
C PHE A 54 15.74 1.91 4.46
N PHE A 55 15.44 2.91 5.29
CA PHE A 55 16.45 3.74 5.93
C PHE A 55 17.26 2.97 6.97
N GLY A 56 16.64 2.04 7.70
CA GLY A 56 17.36 1.19 8.63
C GLY A 56 18.43 0.34 7.94
N ARG A 57 18.10 -0.28 6.80
CA ARG A 57 19.09 -1.01 5.99
C ARG A 57 20.09 -0.08 5.32
N LEU A 58 19.67 1.09 4.84
CA LEU A 58 20.56 2.07 4.22
C LEU A 58 21.64 2.57 5.20
N LEU A 59 21.27 2.83 6.46
CA LEU A 59 22.16 3.39 7.47
C LEU A 59 23.02 2.33 8.17
N THR A 60 22.48 1.13 8.38
CA THR A 60 23.16 0.10 9.19
C THR A 60 23.71 -1.08 8.38
N GLY A 61 23.31 -1.20 7.11
CA GLY A 61 23.56 -2.38 6.27
C GLY A 61 22.75 -3.62 6.66
N LYS A 62 22.01 -3.59 7.78
CA LYS A 62 21.27 -4.76 8.28
C LYS A 62 19.88 -4.85 7.65
N ARG A 63 19.49 -6.06 7.25
CA ARG A 63 18.15 -6.36 6.74
C ARG A 63 17.15 -6.40 7.89
N LEU A 64 16.26 -5.41 7.97
CA LEU A 64 15.21 -5.33 9.00
C LEU A 64 13.88 -5.96 8.57
N SER A 65 13.54 -5.86 7.28
CA SER A 65 12.33 -6.46 6.70
C SER A 65 12.57 -6.88 5.25
N GLY A 66 11.77 -7.84 4.77
CA GLY A 66 11.83 -8.29 3.37
C GLY A 66 11.18 -7.32 2.37
N LEU A 67 10.36 -6.37 2.86
CA LEU A 67 9.58 -5.47 1.99
C LEU A 67 10.45 -4.53 1.14
N THR A 68 11.69 -4.28 1.57
CA THR A 68 12.61 -3.36 0.89
C THR A 68 13.74 -4.09 0.19
N ASP A 69 13.76 -5.42 0.17
CA ASP A 69 14.87 -6.20 -0.41
C ASP A 69 15.13 -5.84 -1.87
N TYR A 70 14.06 -5.61 -2.64
CA TYR A 70 14.16 -5.23 -4.05
C TYR A 70 14.88 -3.89 -4.28
N MET A 71 14.92 -3.00 -3.28
CA MET A 71 15.64 -1.72 -3.36
C MET A 71 17.17 -1.91 -3.30
N PHE A 72 17.62 -3.02 -2.73
CA PHE A 72 19.05 -3.34 -2.56
C PHE A 72 19.52 -4.46 -3.48
N ASP A 73 18.65 -4.95 -4.36
CA ASP A 73 18.99 -5.94 -5.38
C ASP A 73 19.75 -5.29 -6.54
N ALA A 74 21.01 -5.72 -6.73
CA ALA A 74 21.88 -5.23 -7.79
C ALA A 74 21.42 -5.65 -9.20
N GLN A 75 20.63 -6.72 -9.32
CA GLN A 75 20.08 -7.18 -10.60
C GLN A 75 18.93 -6.30 -11.08
N LYS A 76 18.30 -5.51 -10.18
CA LYS A 76 17.24 -4.57 -10.56
C LYS A 76 17.82 -3.23 -11.04
N PRO A 77 17.41 -2.76 -12.24
CA PRO A 77 17.81 -1.47 -12.75
C PRO A 77 17.56 -0.34 -11.74
N ARG A 78 18.51 0.60 -11.63
CA ARG A 78 18.45 1.71 -10.67
C ARG A 78 17.20 2.57 -10.84
N TYR A 79 16.75 2.79 -12.07
CA TYR A 79 15.56 3.61 -12.35
C TYR A 79 14.27 2.98 -11.79
N LEU A 80 14.15 1.64 -11.82
CA LEU A 80 12.97 0.96 -11.26
C LEU A 80 12.94 1.10 -9.73
N ARG A 81 14.10 1.00 -9.08
CA ARG A 81 14.21 1.24 -7.64
C ARG A 81 13.93 2.70 -7.28
N ALA A 82 14.41 3.63 -8.10
CA ALA A 82 14.15 5.05 -7.89
C ALA A 82 12.66 5.39 -8.00
N LEU A 83 11.90 4.74 -8.89
CA LEU A 83 10.46 4.93 -8.97
C LEU A 83 9.76 4.53 -7.69
N SER A 84 10.17 3.44 -7.06
CA SER A 84 9.65 3.00 -5.75
C SER A 84 9.99 3.94 -4.59
N LEU A 85 10.83 4.97 -4.77
CA LEU A 85 11.02 6.00 -3.74
C LEU A 85 9.76 6.85 -3.51
N PHE A 86 8.69 6.61 -4.27
CA PHE A 86 7.39 7.17 -3.93
C PHE A 86 6.91 6.82 -2.53
N HIS A 87 7.34 5.68 -1.98
CA HIS A 87 7.09 5.29 -0.60
C HIS A 87 7.60 6.32 0.43
N VAL A 88 8.58 7.16 0.06
CA VAL A 88 9.08 8.24 0.92
C VAL A 88 8.21 9.50 0.80
N PHE A 89 7.91 9.94 -0.43
CA PHE A 89 7.21 11.22 -0.62
C PHE A 89 5.70 11.13 -0.45
N LEU A 90 5.09 10.01 -0.84
CA LEU A 90 3.63 9.85 -0.90
C LEU A 90 2.94 10.00 0.47
N PRO A 91 3.41 9.37 1.57
CA PRO A 91 2.80 9.59 2.88
C PRO A 91 2.91 11.05 3.34
N VAL A 92 4.03 11.73 3.05
CA VAL A 92 4.21 13.15 3.40
C VAL A 92 3.25 14.03 2.60
N LEU A 93 3.10 13.77 1.30
CA LEU A 93 2.17 14.47 0.43
C LEU A 93 0.72 14.30 0.90
N LEU A 94 0.31 13.08 1.25
CA LEU A 94 -1.05 12.81 1.73
C LEU A 94 -1.33 13.51 3.08
N LEU A 95 -0.38 13.51 4.00
CA LEU A 95 -0.50 14.26 5.26
C LEU A 95 -0.60 15.77 5.01
N TRP A 96 0.21 16.31 4.10
CA TRP A 96 0.11 17.71 3.70
C TRP A 96 -1.26 18.02 3.09
N MET A 97 -1.79 17.16 2.22
CA MET A 97 -3.14 17.34 1.65
C MET A 97 -4.22 17.34 2.74
N ILE A 98 -4.15 16.42 3.71
CA ILE A 98 -5.09 16.38 4.84
C ILE A 98 -4.98 17.65 5.68
N ALA A 99 -3.76 18.14 5.94
CA ALA A 99 -3.54 19.39 6.66
C ALA A 99 -4.15 20.62 5.95
N ARG A 100 -4.27 20.57 4.62
CA ARG A 100 -4.81 21.67 3.80
C ARG A 100 -6.30 21.56 3.52
N LEU A 101 -6.81 20.35 3.31
CA LEU A 101 -8.17 20.06 2.86
C LEU A 101 -9.09 19.56 3.98
N GLY A 102 -8.51 19.27 5.15
CA GLY A 102 -9.18 18.62 6.27
C GLY A 102 -9.20 17.10 6.14
N TYR A 103 -9.33 16.43 7.28
CA TYR A 103 -9.52 14.99 7.33
C TYR A 103 -11.00 14.63 7.15
N SER A 104 -11.28 13.55 6.43
CA SER A 104 -12.64 13.04 6.24
C SER A 104 -12.90 11.83 7.14
N PRO A 105 -13.84 11.92 8.11
CA PRO A 105 -14.20 10.77 8.96
C PRO A 105 -14.77 9.59 8.17
N LYS A 106 -15.30 9.83 6.97
CA LYS A 106 -15.83 8.79 6.07
C LYS A 106 -14.74 7.90 5.46
N ALA A 107 -13.47 8.30 5.58
CA ALA A 107 -12.33 7.60 5.00
C ALA A 107 -12.21 6.15 5.47
N LEU A 108 -12.51 5.85 6.75
CA LEU A 108 -12.41 4.49 7.27
C LEU A 108 -13.34 3.53 6.54
N ILE A 109 -14.62 3.90 6.41
CA ILE A 109 -15.62 3.06 5.74
C ILE A 109 -15.30 2.97 4.25
N ALA A 110 -15.03 4.12 3.61
CA ALA A 110 -14.76 4.15 2.17
C ALA A 110 -13.50 3.34 1.81
N GLN A 111 -12.41 3.46 2.57
CA GLN A 111 -11.19 2.68 2.36
C GLN A 111 -11.39 1.19 2.65
N THR A 112 -12.21 0.84 3.65
CA THR A 112 -12.53 -0.56 3.95
C THR A 112 -13.29 -1.21 2.80
N VAL A 113 -14.36 -0.56 2.31
CA VAL A 113 -15.14 -1.04 1.16
C VAL A 113 -14.25 -1.15 -0.08
N PHE A 114 -13.42 -0.14 -0.33
CA PHE A 114 -12.48 -0.15 -1.43
C PHE A 114 -11.49 -1.33 -1.34
N ALA A 115 -10.88 -1.55 -0.18
CA ALA A 115 -9.99 -2.68 0.06
C ALA A 115 -10.68 -4.04 -0.09
N TRP A 116 -11.95 -4.14 0.32
CA TRP A 116 -12.75 -5.35 0.15
C TRP A 116 -13.11 -5.68 -1.30
N ILE A 117 -12.99 -4.72 -2.21
CA ILE A 117 -13.10 -4.96 -3.65
C ILE A 117 -11.72 -5.32 -4.22
N VAL A 118 -10.68 -4.57 -3.84
CA VAL A 118 -9.33 -4.75 -4.38
C VAL A 118 -8.72 -6.08 -3.97
N LEU A 119 -8.85 -6.51 -2.71
CA LEU A 119 -8.23 -7.75 -2.22
C LEU A 119 -8.75 -9.00 -2.96
N PRO A 120 -10.08 -9.24 -3.10
CA PRO A 120 -10.58 -10.35 -3.92
C PRO A 120 -10.21 -10.23 -5.39
N LEU A 121 -10.25 -9.02 -5.95
CA LEU A 121 -9.85 -8.81 -7.35
C LEU A 121 -8.38 -9.21 -7.54
N THR A 122 -7.51 -8.78 -6.62
CA THR A 122 -6.08 -9.13 -6.61
C THR A 122 -5.90 -10.65 -6.55
N TYR A 123 -6.64 -11.33 -5.66
CA TYR A 123 -6.58 -12.79 -5.54
C TYR A 123 -7.00 -13.52 -6.83
N VAL A 124 -7.97 -12.98 -7.58
CA VAL A 124 -8.49 -13.61 -8.80
C VAL A 124 -7.57 -13.38 -10.01
N ILE A 125 -6.90 -12.23 -10.09
CA ILE A 125 -6.16 -11.82 -11.31
C ILE A 125 -4.64 -11.89 -11.18
N THR A 126 -4.12 -12.27 -10.02
CA THR A 126 -2.67 -12.41 -9.76
C THR A 126 -2.32 -13.81 -9.29
N ASP A 127 -1.02 -14.12 -9.28
CA ASP A 127 -0.51 -15.44 -8.92
C ASP A 127 0.30 -15.41 -7.61
N LYS A 128 0.51 -16.60 -7.01
CA LYS A 128 1.20 -16.78 -5.73
C LYS A 128 2.65 -16.30 -5.75
N GLU A 129 3.28 -16.31 -6.92
CA GLU A 129 4.64 -15.86 -7.15
C GLU A 129 4.77 -14.35 -6.94
N GLN A 130 3.72 -13.59 -7.29
CA GLN A 130 3.67 -12.14 -7.12
C GLN A 130 3.22 -11.76 -5.71
N ASN A 131 2.25 -12.52 -5.17
CA ASN A 131 1.65 -12.33 -3.85
C ASN A 131 1.33 -10.87 -3.50
N ILE A 132 0.69 -10.18 -4.44
CA ILE A 132 0.35 -8.76 -4.32
C ILE A 132 -0.54 -8.55 -3.09
N ASN A 133 -0.21 -7.56 -2.26
CA ASN A 133 -0.85 -7.30 -0.96
C ASN A 133 -0.87 -8.50 0.02
N GLY A 134 -0.11 -9.56 -0.26
CA GLY A 134 -0.09 -10.77 0.56
C GLY A 134 -1.32 -11.66 0.43
N VAL A 135 -2.17 -11.51 -0.60
CA VAL A 135 -3.47 -12.20 -0.69
C VAL A 135 -3.41 -13.74 -0.67
N PHE A 136 -2.26 -14.35 -0.94
CA PHE A 136 -2.07 -15.80 -0.90
C PHE A 136 -1.43 -16.32 0.40
N GLY A 137 -1.00 -15.44 1.30
CA GLY A 137 -0.38 -15.82 2.57
C GLY A 137 0.84 -14.99 2.95
N PRO A 138 1.38 -15.21 4.16
CA PRO A 138 2.54 -14.47 4.68
C PRO A 138 3.87 -14.92 4.06
N SER A 139 3.91 -16.06 3.38
CA SER A 139 5.10 -16.59 2.71
C SER A 139 4.72 -17.10 1.32
N SER A 140 5.71 -17.18 0.42
CA SER A 140 5.59 -17.78 -0.91
C SER A 140 5.43 -19.31 -0.87
N ALA A 141 5.28 -19.91 0.32
CA ALA A 141 5.02 -21.34 0.45
C ALA A 141 3.67 -21.66 -0.20
N GLN A 142 3.65 -22.70 -1.03
CA GLN A 142 2.42 -23.14 -1.69
C GLN A 142 1.40 -23.59 -0.64
N ARG A 143 0.41 -22.73 -0.38
CA ARG A 143 -0.82 -23.10 0.33
C ARG A 143 -1.83 -23.66 -0.66
N ASP A 144 -2.68 -24.58 -0.20
CA ASP A 144 -3.83 -24.99 -1.00
C ASP A 144 -4.84 -23.82 -1.18
N ARG A 145 -5.78 -23.99 -2.11
CA ARG A 145 -6.74 -22.93 -2.45
C ARG A 145 -7.65 -22.57 -1.27
N LEU A 146 -8.11 -23.58 -0.51
CA LEU A 146 -9.00 -23.37 0.62
C LEU A 146 -8.31 -22.56 1.74
N SER A 147 -7.06 -22.90 2.08
CA SER A 147 -6.27 -22.12 3.03
C SER A 147 -6.02 -20.68 2.55
N SER A 148 -5.82 -20.50 1.24
CA SER A 148 -5.61 -19.16 0.66
C SER A 148 -6.86 -18.28 0.72
N ILE A 149 -8.05 -18.84 0.46
CA ILE A 149 -9.33 -18.10 0.59
C ILE A 149 -9.63 -17.76 2.05
N LEU A 150 -9.40 -18.69 2.98
CA LEU A 150 -9.56 -18.41 4.41
C LEU A 150 -8.60 -17.30 4.85
N TYR A 151 -7.34 -17.35 4.38
CA TYR A 151 -6.36 -16.31 4.64
C TYR A 151 -6.79 -14.96 4.07
N LEU A 152 -7.30 -14.93 2.83
CA LEU A 152 -7.84 -13.72 2.21
C LEU A 152 -8.99 -13.12 3.05
N GLY A 153 -9.92 -13.96 3.52
CA GLY A 153 -11.01 -13.50 4.40
C GLY A 153 -10.48 -12.90 5.72
N LEU A 154 -9.48 -13.53 6.34
CA LEU A 154 -8.80 -12.98 7.51
C LEU A 154 -8.08 -11.66 7.18
N LEU A 155 -7.45 -11.56 6.02
CA LEU A 155 -6.74 -10.38 5.56
C LEU A 155 -7.70 -9.20 5.35
N MET A 156 -8.88 -9.46 4.76
CA MET A 156 -9.95 -8.47 4.59
C MET A 156 -10.44 -7.91 5.94
N ILE A 157 -10.36 -8.67 7.02
CA ILE A 157 -10.68 -8.20 8.38
C ILE A 157 -9.48 -7.50 9.03
N ALA A 158 -8.28 -8.06 8.84
CA ALA A 158 -7.05 -7.58 9.45
C ALA A 158 -6.64 -6.19 8.95
N PHE A 159 -6.77 -5.88 7.65
CA PHE A 159 -6.46 -4.56 7.11
C PHE A 159 -7.27 -3.45 7.81
N PRO A 160 -8.61 -3.51 7.86
CA PRO A 160 -9.40 -2.56 8.63
C PRO A 160 -9.02 -2.49 10.10
N ALA A 161 -8.93 -3.63 10.78
CA ALA A 161 -8.72 -3.66 12.22
C ALA A 161 -7.32 -3.18 12.66
N VAL A 162 -6.27 -3.59 11.94
CA VAL A 162 -4.87 -3.40 12.35
C VAL A 162 -4.20 -2.24 11.62
N VAL A 163 -4.67 -1.89 10.42
CA VAL A 163 -4.10 -0.79 9.63
C VAL A 163 -5.02 0.42 9.63
N TYR A 164 -6.27 0.26 9.22
CA TYR A 164 -7.13 1.41 8.92
C TYR A 164 -7.67 2.08 10.18
N VAL A 165 -8.19 1.32 11.15
CA VAL A 165 -8.71 1.86 12.42
C VAL A 165 -7.65 2.65 13.19
N PRO A 166 -6.45 2.11 13.51
CA PRO A 166 -5.46 2.87 14.25
C PRO A 166 -4.98 4.11 13.48
N THR A 167 -4.79 4.00 12.16
CA THR A 167 -4.44 5.15 11.32
C THR A 167 -5.56 6.20 11.31
N HIS A 168 -6.81 5.77 11.20
CA HIS A 168 -7.98 6.65 11.21
C HIS A 168 -8.10 7.41 12.53
N LEU A 169 -7.96 6.73 13.66
CA LEU A 169 -8.00 7.35 14.99
C LEU A 169 -6.87 8.34 15.18
N LEU A 170 -5.66 8.01 14.74
CA LEU A 170 -4.52 8.92 14.76
C LEU A 170 -4.80 10.19 13.93
N LEU A 171 -5.28 10.03 12.69
CA LEU A 171 -5.56 11.16 11.81
C LEU A 171 -6.71 12.03 12.32
N MET A 172 -7.78 11.43 12.87
CA MET A 172 -8.85 12.16 13.57
C MET A 172 -8.31 13.02 14.72
N ALA A 173 -7.36 12.49 15.49
CA ALA A 173 -6.79 13.20 16.64
C ALA A 173 -5.85 14.35 16.21
N LEU A 174 -5.12 14.18 15.10
CA LEU A 174 -4.18 15.18 14.60
C LEU A 174 -4.82 16.26 13.73
N TYR A 175 -5.94 15.95 13.08
CA TYR A 175 -6.65 16.81 12.13
C TYR A 175 -8.16 16.80 12.41
N PRO A 176 -8.60 17.41 13.53
CA PRO A 176 -10.01 17.42 13.93
C PRO A 176 -10.92 18.24 13.01
#